data_AF-A0A7C7U7C3-F1
#
_entry.id   AF-A0A7C7U7C3-F1
#
_cell.length_a   1.000
_cell.length_b   1.000
_cell.length_c   1.000
_cell.angle_alpha   90.00
_cell.angle_beta   90.00
_cell.angle_gamma   90.00
#
_symmetry.space_group_name_H-M   'P 1'
#
loop_
_entity.id
_entity.type
_entity.pdbx_description
1 polymer ?
#
loop_
_entity_poly.entity_id
_entity_poly.type
_entity_poly.pdbx_seq_one_letter_code
_entity_poly.pdbx_strand_id
1 'polypeptide(L)'
;MSRQRKRLAFCPHPQSGESPIQVFGNTRGLKASQVKQLDRLFQRRLPADRLVSNEFARQLSEISNGIRRQVGVLADRRGDVQHVMVGDARAIELPDWGRLRAGRGRLRGLRCIHTHLAGEGLSRDDLTDLAVLRLDAMVSIGVLEDGLPGLAHTAFLAPANDAHRATELLKPCHPAELDTDFAAYIRDLENELARVTGAHEIAGQERALLVSVSSGRDRETLEVHLDELKELARTAGVEVADIITQNRNKPDPKTVVGAGKLSDLVIRCFQQDINLVIFDQDLEPGQARNLADRMELRVIDRTQLILDIFAQRATTADGKLQVELAQLRYRMPRLAQRADLSLSRLAGGIGGRGPGESRLETDRRRVRERIARLERDLKRLASQRQGRRQRRGRRAVPVL
;
A
#
# COMPACT_ATOMS: atom_id res chain seq x y z
N MET A 1 10.89 -13.48 -32.31
CA MET A 1 9.63 -12.75 -32.60
C MET A 1 9.29 -11.86 -31.40
N SER A 2 9.29 -10.56 -31.65
CA SER A 2 9.29 -9.45 -30.68
C SER A 2 7.98 -9.34 -29.89
N ARG A 3 8.03 -9.46 -28.56
CA ARG A 3 6.96 -8.99 -27.66
C ARG A 3 7.30 -7.57 -27.21
N GLN A 4 6.64 -6.59 -27.84
CA GLN A 4 6.75 -5.18 -27.53
C GLN A 4 6.31 -4.88 -26.09
N ARG A 5 7.18 -4.14 -25.39
CA ARG A 5 6.93 -3.51 -24.09
C ARG A 5 5.74 -2.54 -24.19
N LYS A 6 4.62 -2.81 -23.50
CA LYS A 6 3.61 -1.78 -23.22
C LYS A 6 4.10 -0.95 -22.03
N ARG A 7 4.43 0.32 -22.29
CA ARG A 7 4.70 1.34 -21.28
C ARG A 7 3.43 1.57 -20.46
N LEU A 8 3.57 1.56 -19.13
CA LEU A 8 2.58 2.07 -18.19
C LEU A 8 2.35 3.55 -18.50
N ALA A 9 1.15 3.88 -18.99
CA ALA A 9 0.73 5.26 -19.18
C ALA A 9 0.27 5.81 -17.83
N PHE A 10 1.10 6.66 -17.22
CA PHE A 10 0.68 7.56 -16.14
C PHE A 10 -0.34 8.55 -16.71
N CYS A 11 -1.54 8.64 -16.14
CA CYS A 11 -2.48 9.71 -16.49
C CYS A 11 -2.04 11.03 -15.82
N PRO A 12 -1.92 12.14 -16.57
CA PRO A 12 -1.65 13.46 -16.01
C PRO A 12 -2.93 14.06 -15.38
N HIS A 13 -2.76 14.90 -14.36
CA HIS A 13 -3.80 15.85 -13.95
C HIS A 13 -4.02 16.90 -15.05
N PRO A 14 -5.22 17.47 -15.17
CA PRO A 14 -5.69 18.09 -16.40
C PRO A 14 -4.91 19.35 -16.77
N GLN A 15 -4.43 19.40 -18.01
CA GLN A 15 -4.23 20.65 -18.72
C GLN A 15 -5.60 21.10 -19.25
N SER A 16 -5.91 22.37 -19.07
CA SER A 16 -7.14 23.05 -19.45
C SER A 16 -7.55 22.78 -20.91
N GLY A 17 -8.73 22.20 -21.14
CA GLY A 17 -9.43 22.31 -22.44
C GLY A 17 -10.07 21.06 -23.06
N GLU A 18 -10.04 19.88 -22.45
CA GLU A 18 -10.72 18.68 -22.99
C GLU A 18 -11.82 18.17 -22.05
N SER A 19 -12.94 17.70 -22.62
CA SER A 19 -14.19 17.34 -21.92
C SER A 19 -14.01 16.42 -20.70
N PRO A 20 -14.79 16.61 -19.60
CA PRO A 20 -14.35 16.30 -18.23
C PRO A 20 -14.77 14.91 -17.75
N ILE A 21 -14.48 13.84 -18.52
CA ILE A 21 -14.88 12.49 -18.09
C ILE A 21 -13.67 11.56 -18.15
N GLN A 22 -13.22 11.15 -16.97
CA GLN A 22 -12.16 10.17 -16.81
C GLN A 22 -12.81 8.79 -16.68
N VAL A 23 -13.31 8.23 -17.80
CA VAL A 23 -13.70 6.81 -17.83
C VAL A 23 -12.40 5.99 -17.75
N PHE A 24 -12.24 5.24 -16.66
CA PHE A 24 -11.06 4.42 -16.42
C PHE A 24 -11.23 3.00 -16.97
N GLY A 25 -10.11 2.39 -17.37
CA GLY A 25 -10.07 1.00 -17.83
C GLY A 25 -10.19 0.82 -19.35
N ASN A 26 -10.74 -0.31 -19.77
CA ASN A 26 -10.74 -0.75 -21.16
C ASN A 26 -11.88 -0.11 -21.96
N THR A 27 -11.66 1.11 -22.45
CA THR A 27 -12.61 1.84 -23.30
C THR A 27 -12.47 1.55 -24.79
N ARG A 28 -11.53 0.68 -25.20
CA ARG A 28 -11.28 0.39 -26.62
C ARG A 28 -12.45 -0.37 -27.24
N GLY A 29 -12.90 0.10 -28.40
CA GLY A 29 -13.95 -0.53 -29.20
C GLY A 29 -15.37 -0.21 -28.76
N LEU A 30 -15.57 0.74 -27.84
CA LEU A 30 -16.89 1.22 -27.45
C LEU A 30 -17.49 2.11 -28.55
N LYS A 31 -18.79 1.92 -28.81
CA LYS A 31 -19.57 2.79 -29.71
C LYS A 31 -19.79 4.16 -29.05
N ALA A 32 -19.98 5.20 -29.85
CA ALA A 32 -20.26 6.55 -29.34
C ALA A 32 -21.51 6.60 -28.43
N SER A 33 -22.52 5.77 -28.70
CA SER A 33 -23.70 5.64 -27.83
C SER A 33 -23.37 5.05 -26.46
N GLN A 34 -22.47 4.06 -26.40
CA GLN A 34 -22.02 3.42 -25.16
C GLN A 34 -21.17 4.37 -24.33
N VAL A 35 -20.29 5.16 -24.96
CA VAL A 35 -19.53 6.21 -24.28
C VAL A 35 -20.48 7.24 -23.66
N LYS A 36 -21.47 7.73 -24.41
CA LYS A 36 -22.48 8.66 -23.88
C LYS A 36 -23.29 8.07 -22.71
N GLN A 37 -23.51 6.75 -22.67
CA GLN A 37 -24.17 6.10 -21.53
C GLN A 37 -23.29 6.12 -20.28
N LEU A 38 -21.99 5.84 -20.42
CA LEU A 38 -21.01 5.93 -19.33
C LEU A 38 -20.87 7.38 -18.82
N ASP A 39 -20.92 8.35 -19.73
CA ASP A 39 -20.89 9.78 -19.39
C ASP A 39 -22.11 10.19 -18.56
N ARG A 40 -23.30 9.70 -18.94
CA ARG A 40 -24.54 9.91 -18.17
C ARG A 40 -24.45 9.27 -16.80
N LEU A 41 -23.84 8.09 -16.69
CA LEU A 41 -23.63 7.40 -15.43
C LEU A 41 -22.73 8.21 -14.48
N PHE A 42 -21.69 8.86 -15.00
CA PHE A 42 -20.83 9.76 -14.22
C PHE A 42 -21.57 10.98 -13.65
N GLN A 43 -22.57 11.49 -14.38
CA GLN A 43 -23.38 12.63 -13.94
C GLN A 43 -24.50 12.24 -12.96
N ARG A 44 -24.71 10.95 -12.72
CA ARG A 44 -25.72 10.50 -11.77
C ARG A 44 -25.24 10.70 -10.34
N ARG A 45 -26.23 10.86 -9.46
CA ARG A 45 -26.04 10.94 -8.03
C ARG A 45 -26.83 9.83 -7.35
N LEU A 46 -26.17 9.09 -6.47
CA LEU A 46 -26.81 8.11 -5.61
C LEU A 46 -27.36 8.79 -4.35
N PRO A 47 -28.38 8.22 -3.68
CA PRO A 47 -28.74 8.64 -2.33
C PRO A 47 -27.56 8.46 -1.37
N ALA A 48 -27.35 9.43 -0.47
CA ALA A 48 -26.22 9.42 0.46
C ALA A 48 -26.37 8.33 1.53
N ASP A 49 -27.60 8.03 1.91
CA ASP A 49 -28.04 7.04 2.90
C ASP A 49 -28.12 5.61 2.37
N ARG A 50 -27.95 5.38 1.06
CA ARG A 50 -28.02 4.05 0.46
C ARG A 50 -26.71 3.62 -0.17
N LEU A 51 -26.40 2.32 -0.10
CA LEU A 51 -25.28 1.72 -0.83
C LEU A 51 -25.46 1.86 -2.34
N VAL A 52 -26.59 1.39 -2.85
CA VAL A 52 -26.98 1.47 -4.25
C VAL A 52 -28.50 1.55 -4.34
N SER A 53 -29.05 2.34 -5.27
CA SER A 53 -30.48 2.34 -5.54
C SER A 53 -30.82 1.31 -6.63
N ASN A 54 -32.03 0.77 -6.61
CA ASN A 54 -32.48 -0.17 -7.65
C ASN A 54 -32.42 0.45 -9.06
N GLU A 55 -32.75 1.73 -9.21
CA GLU A 55 -32.62 2.45 -10.49
C GLU A 55 -31.17 2.48 -10.98
N PHE A 56 -30.23 2.80 -10.08
CA PHE A 56 -28.81 2.89 -10.41
C PHE A 56 -28.24 1.52 -10.77
N ALA A 57 -28.57 0.48 -9.98
CA ALA A 57 -28.20 -0.90 -10.24
C ALA A 57 -28.67 -1.36 -11.62
N ARG A 58 -29.93 -1.07 -11.97
CA ARG A 58 -30.48 -1.40 -13.29
C ARG A 58 -29.72 -0.72 -14.42
N GLN A 59 -29.46 0.58 -14.32
CA GLN A 59 -28.70 1.31 -15.33
C GLN A 59 -27.29 0.74 -15.50
N LEU A 60 -26.61 0.43 -14.40
CA LEU A 60 -25.27 -0.16 -14.42
C LEU A 60 -25.26 -1.54 -15.11
N SER A 61 -26.23 -2.40 -14.78
CA SER A 61 -26.38 -3.73 -15.39
C SER A 61 -26.73 -3.66 -16.88
N GLU A 62 -27.63 -2.76 -17.29
CA GLU A 62 -27.99 -2.56 -18.70
C GLU A 62 -26.78 -2.14 -19.54
N ILE A 63 -25.98 -1.19 -19.03
CA ILE A 63 -24.75 -0.75 -19.69
C ILE A 63 -23.76 -1.92 -19.79
N SER A 64 -23.53 -2.63 -18.68
CA SER A 64 -22.62 -3.77 -18.61
C SER A 64 -22.99 -4.88 -19.59
N ASN A 65 -24.27 -5.26 -19.66
CA ASN A 65 -24.77 -6.24 -20.63
C ASN A 65 -24.58 -5.75 -22.07
N GLY A 66 -24.90 -4.48 -22.34
CA GLY A 66 -24.78 -3.88 -23.66
C GLY A 66 -23.34 -3.76 -24.19
N ILE A 67 -22.36 -3.58 -23.30
CA ILE A 67 -20.94 -3.54 -23.66
C ILE A 67 -20.24 -4.91 -23.53
N ARG A 68 -20.89 -5.89 -22.90
CA ARG A 68 -20.34 -7.22 -22.57
C ARG A 68 -19.04 -7.15 -21.76
N ARG A 69 -18.96 -6.20 -20.83
CA ARG A 69 -17.84 -5.99 -19.90
C ARG A 69 -18.37 -5.55 -18.55
N GLN A 70 -17.62 -5.80 -17.49
CA GLN A 70 -17.91 -5.24 -16.18
C GLN A 70 -17.85 -3.72 -16.23
N VAL A 71 -18.79 -3.06 -15.56
CA VAL A 71 -18.85 -1.61 -15.39
C VAL A 71 -18.95 -1.34 -13.91
N GLY A 72 -18.23 -0.35 -13.44
CA GLY A 72 -18.29 0.04 -12.04
C GLY A 72 -18.13 1.53 -11.86
N VAL A 73 -18.44 1.97 -10.64
CA VAL A 73 -18.35 3.36 -10.22
C VAL A 73 -17.72 3.46 -8.85
N LEU A 74 -17.00 4.55 -8.62
CA LEU A 74 -16.67 5.00 -7.28
C LEU A 74 -17.52 6.22 -6.98
N ALA A 75 -18.33 6.13 -5.93
CA ALA A 75 -19.17 7.22 -5.47
C ALA A 75 -18.73 7.69 -4.09
N ASP A 76 -18.75 8.99 -3.85
CA ASP A 76 -18.47 9.53 -2.52
C ASP A 76 -19.66 9.43 -1.56
N ARG A 77 -19.46 9.84 -0.30
CA ARG A 77 -20.51 9.84 0.72
C ARG A 77 -21.68 10.79 0.44
N ARG A 78 -21.52 11.77 -0.45
CA ARG A 78 -22.61 12.65 -0.90
C ARG A 78 -23.41 12.01 -2.04
N GLY A 79 -22.93 10.88 -2.54
CA GLY A 79 -23.50 10.11 -3.63
C GLY A 79 -23.02 10.56 -5.00
N ASP A 80 -22.08 11.50 -5.09
CA ASP A 80 -21.57 11.97 -6.36
C ASP A 80 -20.61 10.92 -6.94
N VAL A 81 -20.81 10.54 -8.20
CA VAL A 81 -19.94 9.59 -8.88
C VAL A 81 -18.63 10.29 -9.22
N GLN A 82 -17.55 9.83 -8.62
CA GLN A 82 -16.20 10.37 -8.81
C GLN A 82 -15.52 9.72 -10.00
N HIS A 83 -15.81 8.44 -10.28
CA HIS A 83 -15.17 7.66 -11.33
C HIS A 83 -16.15 6.67 -11.93
N VAL A 84 -16.05 6.47 -13.25
CA VAL A 84 -16.69 5.36 -13.97
C VAL A 84 -15.58 4.49 -14.55
N MET A 85 -15.71 3.18 -14.38
CA MET A 85 -14.71 2.18 -14.69
C MET A 85 -15.30 1.13 -15.63
N VAL A 86 -14.52 0.73 -16.63
CA VAL A 86 -14.88 -0.33 -17.58
C VAL A 86 -13.80 -1.40 -17.55
N GLY A 87 -14.20 -2.59 -17.11
CA GLY A 87 -13.33 -3.76 -17.01
C GLY A 87 -13.29 -4.59 -18.30
N ASP A 88 -12.92 -5.86 -18.12
CA ASP A 88 -13.20 -6.92 -19.08
C ASP A 88 -14.39 -7.77 -18.61
N ALA A 89 -14.54 -9.00 -19.10
CA ALA A 89 -15.65 -9.86 -18.69
C ALA A 89 -15.52 -10.44 -17.27
N ARG A 90 -14.32 -10.39 -16.69
CA ARG A 90 -13.94 -11.10 -15.45
C ARG A 90 -13.44 -10.17 -14.34
N ALA A 91 -12.86 -9.02 -14.70
CA ALA A 91 -12.25 -8.12 -13.74
C ALA A 91 -12.46 -6.65 -14.11
N ILE A 92 -12.47 -5.81 -13.09
CA ILE A 92 -12.46 -4.36 -13.18
C ILE A 92 -11.20 -3.81 -12.52
N GLU A 93 -10.56 -2.82 -13.15
CA GLU A 93 -9.38 -2.16 -12.58
C GLU A 93 -9.81 -0.86 -11.90
N LEU A 94 -9.49 -0.74 -10.61
CA LEU A 94 -9.71 0.50 -9.86
C LEU A 94 -8.59 1.52 -10.12
N PRO A 95 -8.89 2.84 -10.11
CA PRO A 95 -7.88 3.88 -10.24
C PRO A 95 -6.87 3.82 -9.07
N ASP A 96 -5.60 4.08 -9.38
CA ASP A 96 -4.53 4.20 -8.39
C ASP A 96 -4.52 5.63 -7.80
N TRP A 97 -4.74 5.73 -6.50
CA TRP A 97 -4.87 6.99 -5.77
C TRP A 97 -3.55 7.52 -5.20
N GLY A 98 -2.45 6.79 -5.40
CA GLY A 98 -1.16 7.13 -4.82
C GLY A 98 -1.19 7.18 -3.28
N ARG A 99 -0.08 7.67 -2.69
CA ARG A 99 0.23 7.55 -1.25
C ARG A 99 -0.62 8.43 -0.31
N LEU A 100 -1.73 9.01 -0.75
CA LEU A 100 -2.59 9.76 0.16
C LEU A 100 -3.30 8.73 1.03
N ARG A 101 -2.77 8.40 2.21
CA ARG A 101 -3.47 7.52 3.14
C ARG A 101 -4.79 8.19 3.54
N ALA A 102 -5.90 7.45 3.48
CA ALA A 102 -7.03 7.79 4.34
C ALA A 102 -6.49 7.88 5.78
N GLY A 103 -6.84 8.93 6.53
CA GLY A 103 -6.33 9.13 7.88
C GLY A 103 -6.43 7.87 8.74
N ARG A 104 -5.51 7.68 9.68
CA ARG A 104 -5.57 6.54 10.62
C ARG A 104 -6.97 6.42 11.24
N GLY A 105 -7.52 5.21 11.27
CA GLY A 105 -8.89 4.96 11.73
C GLY A 105 -10.03 5.45 10.82
N ARG A 106 -9.76 6.09 9.67
CA ARG A 106 -10.78 6.59 8.74
C ARG A 106 -10.83 5.87 7.40
N LEU A 107 -12.02 5.68 6.87
CA LEU A 107 -12.22 5.11 5.54
C LEU A 107 -12.00 6.20 4.46
N ARG A 108 -11.90 5.76 3.21
CA ARG A 108 -11.59 6.62 2.05
C ARG A 108 -12.69 7.63 1.76
N GLY A 109 -13.91 7.37 2.21
CA GLY A 109 -15.08 8.17 1.83
C GLY A 109 -15.65 7.79 0.46
N LEU A 110 -15.26 6.63 -0.08
CA LEU A 110 -15.65 6.14 -1.39
C LEU A 110 -16.24 4.74 -1.28
N ARG A 111 -17.40 4.52 -1.87
CA ARG A 111 -17.96 3.17 -2.10
C ARG A 111 -17.77 2.77 -3.55
N CYS A 112 -17.39 1.52 -3.78
CA CYS A 112 -17.29 0.93 -5.11
C CYS A 112 -18.51 0.06 -5.39
N ILE A 113 -19.13 0.27 -6.55
CA ILE A 113 -20.25 -0.52 -7.04
C ILE A 113 -19.91 -0.96 -8.45
N HIS A 114 -19.82 -2.27 -8.70
CA HIS A 114 -19.50 -2.81 -10.02
C HIS A 114 -20.38 -4.00 -10.38
N THR A 115 -20.38 -4.38 -11.66
CA THR A 115 -21.15 -5.51 -12.17
C THR A 115 -20.30 -6.77 -12.34
N HIS A 116 -20.94 -7.92 -12.23
CA HIS A 116 -20.40 -9.23 -12.58
C HIS A 116 -21.29 -9.92 -13.61
N LEU A 117 -20.71 -10.27 -14.77
CA LEU A 117 -21.44 -10.91 -15.87
C LEU A 117 -21.70 -12.40 -15.66
N ALA A 118 -20.92 -13.06 -14.79
CA ALA A 118 -21.03 -14.50 -14.51
C ALA A 118 -21.93 -14.83 -13.30
N GLY A 119 -22.56 -13.82 -12.68
CA GLY A 119 -23.34 -14.01 -11.46
C GLY A 119 -22.51 -14.44 -10.23
N GLU A 120 -21.18 -14.37 -10.33
CA GLU A 120 -20.26 -14.64 -9.23
C GLU A 120 -20.36 -13.53 -8.17
N GLY A 121 -20.12 -13.89 -6.90
CA GLY A 121 -20.04 -12.93 -5.81
C GLY A 121 -18.76 -12.08 -5.85
N LEU A 122 -18.46 -11.40 -4.75
CA LEU A 122 -17.23 -10.62 -4.60
C LEU A 122 -15.99 -11.53 -4.75
N SER A 123 -15.09 -11.15 -5.66
CA SER A 123 -13.83 -11.83 -5.88
C SER A 123 -12.82 -11.51 -4.78
N ARG A 124 -11.74 -12.29 -4.71
CA ARG A 124 -10.63 -12.01 -3.78
C ARG A 124 -9.95 -10.68 -4.09
N ASP A 125 -9.90 -10.30 -5.35
CA ASP A 125 -9.32 -9.02 -5.78
C ASP A 125 -10.21 -7.87 -5.30
N ASP A 126 -11.55 -7.99 -5.37
CA ASP A 126 -12.48 -6.98 -4.84
C ASP A 126 -12.31 -6.77 -3.33
N LEU A 127 -12.18 -7.86 -2.57
CA LEU A 127 -11.96 -7.79 -1.11
C LEU A 127 -10.57 -7.22 -0.76
N THR A 128 -9.58 -7.51 -1.60
CA THR A 128 -8.22 -6.95 -1.46
C THR A 128 -8.26 -5.45 -1.71
N ASP A 129 -8.91 -5.02 -2.77
CA ASP A 129 -9.05 -3.62 -3.13
C ASP A 129 -9.85 -2.82 -2.10
N LEU A 130 -10.93 -3.40 -1.55
CA LEU A 130 -11.67 -2.86 -0.42
C LEU A 130 -10.72 -2.54 0.76
N ALA A 131 -9.83 -3.47 1.11
CA ALA A 131 -8.88 -3.30 2.22
C ALA A 131 -7.74 -2.34 1.90
N VAL A 132 -7.06 -2.53 0.76
CA VAL A 132 -5.91 -1.72 0.34
C VAL A 132 -6.32 -0.26 0.18
N LEU A 133 -7.43 -0.02 -0.53
CA LEU A 133 -7.90 1.34 -0.79
C LEU A 133 -8.71 1.90 0.38
N ARG A 134 -9.01 1.09 1.41
CA ARG A 134 -9.84 1.44 2.56
C ARG A 134 -11.20 2.00 2.16
N LEU A 135 -11.83 1.39 1.17
CA LEU A 135 -13.13 1.85 0.67
C LEU A 135 -14.19 1.73 1.77
N ASP A 136 -15.19 2.60 1.71
CA ASP A 136 -16.32 2.56 2.63
C ASP A 136 -17.11 1.25 2.44
N ALA A 137 -17.29 0.81 1.18
CA ALA A 137 -17.92 -0.46 0.84
C ALA A 137 -17.51 -0.95 -0.55
N MET A 138 -17.66 -2.25 -0.78
CA MET A 138 -17.55 -2.90 -2.08
C MET A 138 -18.83 -3.66 -2.40
N VAL A 139 -19.45 -3.37 -3.55
CA VAL A 139 -20.71 -3.99 -3.98
C VAL A 139 -20.54 -4.55 -5.38
N SER A 140 -20.70 -5.87 -5.54
CA SER A 140 -20.81 -6.51 -6.85
C SER A 140 -22.25 -6.89 -7.16
N ILE A 141 -22.74 -6.52 -8.35
CA ILE A 141 -24.10 -6.77 -8.80
C ILE A 141 -24.04 -7.77 -9.95
N GLY A 142 -24.66 -8.94 -9.78
CA GLY A 142 -24.82 -9.90 -10.87
C GLY A 142 -25.64 -9.29 -12.01
N VAL A 143 -25.28 -9.59 -13.26
CA VAL A 143 -26.03 -9.15 -14.44
C VAL A 143 -26.72 -10.35 -15.05
N LEU A 144 -28.04 -10.29 -15.15
CA LEU A 144 -28.86 -11.34 -15.77
C LEU A 144 -28.79 -11.24 -17.30
N GLU A 145 -29.21 -12.29 -18.00
CA GLU A 145 -29.15 -12.36 -19.48
C GLU A 145 -29.99 -11.26 -20.17
N ASP A 146 -31.09 -10.84 -19.53
CA ASP A 146 -31.95 -9.75 -19.97
C ASP A 146 -31.37 -8.34 -19.68
N GLY A 147 -30.22 -8.27 -19.00
CA GLY A 147 -29.56 -7.03 -18.60
C GLY A 147 -30.08 -6.43 -17.30
N LEU A 148 -31.03 -7.07 -16.62
CA LEU A 148 -31.50 -6.66 -15.31
C LEU A 148 -30.50 -7.04 -14.21
N PRO A 149 -30.55 -6.35 -13.04
CA PRO A 149 -29.70 -6.71 -11.92
C PRO A 149 -30.16 -8.03 -11.28
N GLY A 150 -29.20 -8.91 -11.03
CA GLY A 150 -29.33 -10.08 -10.17
C GLY A 150 -28.99 -9.74 -8.72
N LEU A 151 -28.44 -10.71 -7.99
CA LEU A 151 -28.07 -10.53 -6.59
C LEU A 151 -26.89 -9.56 -6.43
N ALA A 152 -26.98 -8.70 -5.43
CA ALA A 152 -25.90 -7.86 -4.96
C ALA A 152 -25.16 -8.54 -3.80
N HIS A 153 -23.84 -8.60 -3.92
CA HIS A 153 -22.93 -9.06 -2.86
C HIS A 153 -22.21 -7.84 -2.32
N THR A 154 -22.33 -7.61 -1.01
CA THR A 154 -21.78 -6.41 -0.35
C THR A 154 -20.78 -6.82 0.70
N ALA A 155 -19.63 -6.13 0.71
CA ALA A 155 -18.64 -6.21 1.77
C ALA A 155 -18.31 -4.83 2.33
N PHE A 156 -18.16 -4.79 3.65
CA PHE A 156 -17.57 -3.69 4.40
C PHE A 156 -16.24 -4.13 4.99
N LEU A 157 -15.43 -3.18 5.45
CA LEU A 157 -14.26 -3.51 6.24
C LEU A 157 -14.68 -3.87 7.67
N ALA A 158 -14.08 -4.92 8.21
CA ALA A 158 -14.33 -5.34 9.58
C ALA A 158 -13.32 -4.68 10.55
N PRO A 159 -13.75 -4.29 11.76
CA PRO A 159 -12.87 -3.87 12.84
C PRO A 159 -11.94 -5.01 13.30
N ALA A 160 -10.77 -4.64 13.84
CA ALA A 160 -9.70 -5.57 14.22
C ALA A 160 -10.08 -6.69 15.20
N ASN A 161 -11.11 -6.46 16.01
CA ASN A 161 -11.45 -7.33 17.14
C ASN A 161 -12.34 -8.51 16.74
N ASP A 162 -12.83 -8.55 15.50
CA ASP A 162 -13.76 -9.59 15.06
C ASP A 162 -13.01 -10.78 14.42
N ALA A 163 -12.55 -11.70 15.27
CA ALA A 163 -12.17 -13.08 14.94
C ALA A 163 -11.47 -13.33 13.57
N HIS A 164 -10.49 -12.50 13.20
CA HIS A 164 -9.74 -12.59 11.93
C HIS A 164 -10.56 -12.41 10.64
N ARG A 165 -11.76 -11.84 10.69
CA ARG A 165 -12.51 -11.45 9.47
C ARG A 165 -12.00 -10.10 8.99
N ALA A 166 -11.65 -10.03 7.70
CA ALA A 166 -11.12 -8.80 7.09
C ALA A 166 -12.22 -7.86 6.65
N THR A 167 -13.36 -8.48 6.36
CA THR A 167 -14.50 -7.89 5.73
C THR A 167 -15.73 -8.50 6.35
N GLU A 168 -16.73 -7.66 6.57
CA GLU A 168 -18.07 -8.09 6.91
C GLU A 168 -18.86 -8.24 5.61
N LEU A 169 -19.32 -9.45 5.33
CA LEU A 169 -20.13 -9.76 4.16
C LEU A 169 -21.61 -9.73 4.54
N LEU A 170 -22.39 -8.88 3.88
CA LEU A 170 -23.84 -8.93 4.02
C LEU A 170 -24.41 -10.15 3.29
N LYS A 171 -25.56 -10.62 3.74
CA LYS A 171 -26.32 -11.66 3.02
C LYS A 171 -26.64 -11.15 1.60
N PRO A 172 -26.33 -11.93 0.55
CA PRO A 172 -26.68 -11.54 -0.81
C PRO A 172 -28.19 -11.34 -0.95
N CYS A 173 -28.58 -10.21 -1.55
CA CYS A 173 -29.98 -9.83 -1.74
C CYS A 173 -30.14 -9.04 -3.04
N HIS A 174 -31.38 -8.84 -3.50
CA HIS A 174 -31.63 -8.02 -4.68
C HIS A 174 -31.35 -6.53 -4.36
N PRO A 175 -30.85 -5.70 -5.30
CA PRO A 175 -30.57 -4.28 -5.03
C PRO A 175 -31.74 -3.45 -4.49
N ALA A 176 -32.98 -3.87 -4.78
CA ALA A 176 -34.18 -3.24 -4.22
C ALA A 176 -34.38 -3.50 -2.72
N GLU A 177 -33.78 -4.57 -2.20
CA GLU A 177 -33.86 -5.01 -0.80
C GLU A 177 -32.67 -4.50 0.03
N LEU A 178 -31.69 -3.85 -0.59
CA LEU A 178 -30.56 -3.21 0.10
C LEU A 178 -31.02 -1.92 0.80
N ASP A 179 -31.59 -2.08 1.99
CA ASP A 179 -32.14 -0.98 2.81
C ASP A 179 -31.25 -0.60 4.00
N THR A 180 -29.97 -0.96 3.96
CA THR A 180 -29.00 -0.55 4.98
C THR A 180 -28.81 0.97 4.93
N ASP A 181 -29.02 1.68 6.06
CA ASP A 181 -28.62 3.08 6.23
C ASP A 181 -27.09 3.17 6.18
N PHE A 182 -26.59 3.37 4.96
CA PHE A 182 -25.17 3.40 4.66
C PHE A 182 -24.47 4.53 5.41
N ALA A 183 -25.11 5.68 5.55
CA ALA A 183 -24.51 6.83 6.21
C ALA A 183 -24.34 6.57 7.72
N ALA A 184 -25.33 5.95 8.37
CA ALA A 184 -25.21 5.53 9.76
C ALA A 184 -24.17 4.43 9.94
N TYR A 185 -24.25 3.37 9.13
CA TYR A 185 -23.34 2.22 9.23
C TYR A 185 -21.87 2.64 9.09
N ILE A 186 -21.52 3.49 8.12
CA ILE A 186 -20.14 3.96 7.93
C ILE A 186 -19.66 4.82 9.09
N ARG A 187 -20.51 5.67 9.69
CA ARG A 187 -20.11 6.44 10.88
C ARG A 187 -19.79 5.52 12.05
N ASP A 188 -20.63 4.51 12.28
CA ASP A 188 -20.44 3.57 13.38
C ASP A 188 -19.16 2.74 13.19
N LEU A 189 -18.94 2.27 11.95
CA LEU A 189 -17.71 1.56 11.58
C LEU A 189 -16.46 2.42 11.76
N GLU A 190 -16.47 3.69 11.33
CA GLU A 190 -15.34 4.59 11.55
C GLU A 190 -15.09 4.89 13.03
N ASN A 191 -16.14 5.04 13.84
CA ASN A 191 -16.00 5.23 15.28
C ASN A 191 -15.32 4.02 15.93
N GLU A 192 -15.69 2.81 15.51
CA GLU A 192 -15.07 1.59 16.01
C GLU A 192 -13.61 1.47 15.55
N LEU A 193 -13.32 1.70 14.27
CA LEU A 193 -11.95 1.71 13.73
C LEU A 193 -11.08 2.77 14.44
N ALA A 194 -11.59 3.98 14.64
CA ALA A 194 -10.88 5.04 15.34
C ALA A 194 -10.59 4.71 16.80
N ARG A 195 -11.50 4.02 17.49
CA ARG A 195 -11.29 3.56 18.87
C ARG A 195 -10.15 2.54 18.95
N VAL A 196 -10.12 1.57 18.04
CA VAL A 196 -9.04 0.57 17.96
C VAL A 196 -7.71 1.25 17.69
N THR A 197 -7.62 2.08 16.65
CA THR A 197 -6.37 2.77 16.31
C THR A 197 -5.92 3.74 17.40
N GLY A 198 -6.85 4.48 18.02
CA GLY A 198 -6.54 5.40 19.11
C GLY A 198 -5.95 4.69 20.34
N ALA A 199 -6.45 3.50 20.68
CA ALA A 199 -5.87 2.69 21.76
C ALA A 199 -4.40 2.34 21.49
N HIS A 200 -4.06 1.99 20.24
CA HIS A 200 -2.68 1.69 19.86
C HIS A 200 -1.79 2.93 19.82
N GLU A 201 -2.31 4.09 19.38
CA GLU A 201 -1.55 5.34 19.39
C GLU A 201 -1.20 5.80 20.81
N ILE A 202 -2.12 5.65 21.78
CA ILE A 202 -1.87 5.98 23.19
C ILE A 202 -0.73 5.12 23.76
N ALA A 203 -0.63 3.86 23.35
CA ALA A 203 0.47 2.98 23.76
C ALA A 203 1.83 3.40 23.18
N GLY A 204 1.85 4.25 22.14
CA GLY A 204 3.06 4.83 21.56
C GLY A 204 4.00 3.83 20.86
N GLN A 205 3.58 2.58 20.68
CA GLN A 205 4.40 1.52 20.07
C GLN A 205 4.06 1.36 18.58
N GLU A 206 5.10 1.22 17.74
CA GLU A 206 4.89 0.76 16.36
C GLU A 206 4.42 -0.70 16.40
N ARG A 207 3.44 -1.06 15.57
CA ARG A 207 2.88 -2.42 15.52
C ARG A 207 3.29 -3.05 14.21
N ALA A 208 3.90 -4.23 14.29
CA ALA A 208 4.56 -4.86 13.15
C ALA A 208 4.00 -6.24 12.79
N LEU A 209 3.94 -6.47 11.48
CA LEU A 209 3.84 -7.79 10.87
C LEU A 209 5.25 -8.30 10.56
N LEU A 210 5.62 -9.45 11.13
CA LEU A 210 6.86 -10.11 10.74
C LEU A 210 6.60 -11.04 9.56
N VAL A 211 7.43 -10.96 8.52
CA VAL A 211 7.30 -11.79 7.31
C VAL A 211 8.60 -12.53 7.04
N SER A 212 8.55 -13.85 6.96
CA SER A 212 9.68 -14.68 6.53
C SER A 212 9.30 -15.53 5.32
N VAL A 213 10.17 -15.55 4.32
CA VAL A 213 10.03 -16.41 3.13
C VAL A 213 11.07 -17.51 3.18
N SER A 214 10.63 -18.72 3.53
CA SER A 214 11.51 -19.89 3.52
C SER A 214 11.83 -20.28 2.09
N SER A 215 13.10 -20.17 1.72
CA SER A 215 13.65 -20.62 0.43
C SER A 215 14.24 -22.02 0.56
N GLY A 216 13.43 -22.97 1.06
CA GLY A 216 13.88 -24.34 1.31
C GLY A 216 14.65 -24.54 2.63
N ARG A 217 14.53 -23.62 3.59
CA ARG A 217 14.99 -23.86 4.96
C ARG A 217 14.09 -24.90 5.62
N ASP A 218 14.68 -25.77 6.43
CA ASP A 218 13.93 -26.63 7.32
C ASP A 218 13.15 -25.79 8.35
N ARG A 219 12.18 -26.44 8.99
CA ARG A 219 11.25 -25.76 9.90
C ARG A 219 11.94 -25.24 11.16
N GLU A 220 12.91 -25.98 11.70
CA GLU A 220 13.59 -25.63 12.95
C GLU A 220 14.45 -24.38 12.76
N THR A 221 15.22 -24.32 11.67
CA THR A 221 15.99 -23.12 11.31
C THR A 221 15.09 -21.89 11.12
N LEU A 222 13.91 -22.07 10.50
CA LEU A 222 12.96 -20.98 10.31
C LEU A 222 12.40 -20.45 11.64
N GLU A 223 12.05 -21.35 12.56
CA GLU A 223 11.53 -20.99 13.88
C GLU A 223 12.57 -20.20 14.69
N VAL A 224 13.83 -20.66 14.71
CA VAL A 224 14.94 -19.95 15.37
C VAL A 224 15.13 -18.53 14.81
N HIS A 225 15.13 -18.39 13.48
CA HIS A 225 15.30 -17.10 12.83
C HIS A 225 14.16 -16.12 13.14
N LEU A 226 12.93 -16.63 13.23
CA LEU A 226 11.75 -15.82 13.58
C LEU A 226 11.76 -15.41 15.05
N ASP A 227 12.19 -16.30 15.94
CA ASP A 227 12.32 -15.96 17.36
C ASP A 227 13.39 -14.89 17.58
N GLU A 228 14.52 -14.96 16.87
CA GLU A 228 15.50 -13.87 16.86
C GLU A 228 14.89 -12.56 16.32
N LEU A 229 14.14 -12.62 15.22
CA LEU A 229 13.51 -11.44 14.63
C LEU A 229 12.49 -10.79 15.59
N LYS A 230 11.73 -11.60 16.34
CA LYS A 230 10.83 -11.10 17.40
C LYS A 230 11.61 -10.35 18.48
N GLU A 231 12.72 -10.91 18.95
CA GLU A 231 13.55 -10.26 19.98
C GLU A 231 14.22 -8.97 19.47
N LEU A 232 14.60 -8.92 18.20
CA LEU A 232 15.06 -7.67 17.56
C LEU A 232 13.94 -6.62 17.53
N ALA A 233 12.73 -6.99 17.10
CA ALA A 233 11.58 -6.07 17.06
C ALA A 233 11.24 -5.54 18.46
N ARG A 234 11.18 -6.43 19.46
CA ARG A 234 10.98 -6.08 20.86
C ARG A 234 12.06 -5.12 21.37
N THR A 235 13.31 -5.38 21.03
CA THR A 235 14.45 -4.52 21.39
C THR A 235 14.34 -3.12 20.77
N ALA A 236 13.74 -3.01 19.58
CA ALA A 236 13.51 -1.74 18.90
C ALA A 236 12.29 -0.96 19.44
N GLY A 237 11.54 -1.53 20.41
CA GLY A 237 10.31 -0.94 20.94
C GLY A 237 9.09 -1.15 20.03
N VAL A 238 9.13 -2.19 19.19
CA VAL A 238 8.07 -2.54 18.24
C VAL A 238 7.24 -3.70 18.79
N GLU A 239 5.92 -3.54 18.82
CA GLU A 239 4.96 -4.59 19.16
C GLU A 239 4.80 -5.54 17.95
N VAL A 240 4.99 -6.84 18.16
CA VAL A 240 4.74 -7.84 17.11
C VAL A 240 3.29 -8.27 17.17
N ALA A 241 2.49 -7.85 16.18
CA ALA A 241 1.05 -8.13 16.13
C ALA A 241 0.74 -9.49 15.48
N ASP A 242 1.48 -9.88 14.43
CA ASP A 242 1.35 -11.17 13.75
C ASP A 242 2.63 -11.56 13.02
N ILE A 243 2.73 -12.83 12.64
CA ILE A 243 3.88 -13.44 11.99
C ILE A 243 3.41 -14.32 10.86
N ILE A 244 3.94 -14.06 9.68
CA ILE A 244 3.56 -14.77 8.47
C ILE A 244 4.78 -15.41 7.82
N THR A 245 4.66 -16.71 7.60
CA THR A 245 5.64 -17.48 6.84
C THR A 245 5.08 -17.83 5.47
N GLN A 246 5.95 -17.81 4.47
CA GLN A 246 5.65 -18.37 3.15
C GLN A 246 6.76 -19.33 2.75
N ASN A 247 6.42 -20.59 2.50
CA ASN A 247 7.36 -21.54 1.94
C ASN A 247 7.35 -21.43 0.40
N ARG A 248 8.51 -21.16 -0.21
CA ARG A 248 8.63 -21.03 -1.67
C ARG A 248 10.06 -21.34 -2.11
N ASN A 249 10.22 -22.17 -3.14
CA ASN A 249 11.55 -22.54 -3.67
C ASN A 249 12.41 -21.34 -4.13
N LYS A 250 11.78 -20.28 -4.65
CA LYS A 250 12.48 -19.06 -5.09
C LYS A 250 11.65 -17.81 -4.79
N PRO A 251 12.20 -16.80 -4.08
CA PRO A 251 11.57 -15.50 -3.88
C PRO A 251 11.05 -14.87 -5.17
N ASP A 252 9.93 -14.15 -5.09
CA ASP A 252 9.48 -13.31 -6.20
C ASP A 252 10.50 -12.16 -6.42
N PRO A 253 11.01 -11.94 -7.65
CA PRO A 253 12.03 -10.93 -7.88
C PRO A 253 11.54 -9.50 -7.61
N LYS A 254 10.22 -9.24 -7.68
CA LYS A 254 9.64 -7.91 -7.48
C LYS A 254 9.20 -7.66 -6.06
N THR A 255 8.67 -8.65 -5.34
CA THR A 255 8.06 -8.44 -4.01
C THR A 255 8.48 -9.47 -2.97
N VAL A 256 9.35 -10.42 -3.31
CA VAL A 256 9.78 -11.56 -2.47
C VAL A 256 8.65 -12.56 -2.17
N VAL A 257 7.45 -12.09 -1.90
CA VAL A 257 6.19 -12.86 -1.80
C VAL A 257 5.41 -12.82 -3.12
N GLY A 258 4.54 -13.81 -3.34
CA GLY A 258 3.64 -13.82 -4.50
C GLY A 258 2.47 -12.84 -4.36
N ALA A 259 1.84 -12.44 -5.47
CA ALA A 259 0.76 -11.43 -5.50
C ALA A 259 -0.45 -11.76 -4.60
N GLY A 260 -0.92 -13.02 -4.61
CA GLY A 260 -2.01 -13.43 -3.71
C GLY A 260 -1.62 -13.35 -2.23
N LYS A 261 -0.36 -13.68 -1.90
CA LYS A 261 0.13 -13.57 -0.53
C LYS A 261 0.33 -12.11 -0.12
N LEU A 262 0.78 -11.26 -1.03
CA LEU A 262 0.89 -9.83 -0.80
C LEU A 262 -0.48 -9.22 -0.45
N SER A 263 -1.51 -9.61 -1.18
CA SER A 263 -2.90 -9.22 -0.92
C SER A 263 -3.33 -9.63 0.49
N ASP A 264 -3.06 -10.88 0.88
CA ASP A 264 -3.31 -11.36 2.26
C ASP A 264 -2.55 -10.57 3.32
N LEU A 265 -1.29 -10.19 3.05
CA LEU A 265 -0.49 -9.40 3.98
C LEU A 265 -1.08 -8.01 4.18
N VAL A 266 -1.54 -7.35 3.12
CA VAL A 266 -2.18 -6.03 3.23
C VAL A 266 -3.47 -6.13 4.04
N ILE A 267 -4.30 -7.12 3.72
CA ILE A 267 -5.52 -7.41 4.47
C ILE A 267 -5.20 -7.60 5.96
N ARG A 268 -4.23 -8.46 6.30
CA ARG A 268 -3.80 -8.69 7.69
C ARG A 268 -3.28 -7.44 8.38
N CYS A 269 -2.47 -6.64 7.67
CA CYS A 269 -1.94 -5.43 8.25
C CYS A 269 -3.06 -4.45 8.59
N PHE A 270 -4.06 -4.32 7.71
CA PHE A 270 -5.24 -3.51 7.97
C PHE A 270 -6.02 -4.06 9.18
N GLN A 271 -6.34 -5.35 9.17
CA GLN A 271 -7.09 -6.01 10.23
C GLN A 271 -6.50 -5.78 11.60
N GLN A 272 -5.19 -5.84 11.73
CA GLN A 272 -4.54 -5.77 13.03
C GLN A 272 -3.98 -4.37 13.33
N ASP A 273 -4.37 -3.35 12.57
CA ASP A 273 -3.86 -1.97 12.71
C ASP A 273 -2.32 -1.91 12.73
N ILE A 274 -1.70 -2.69 11.86
CA ILE A 274 -0.25 -2.79 11.69
C ILE A 274 0.22 -1.64 10.81
N ASN A 275 1.26 -0.94 11.26
CA ASN A 275 1.83 0.21 10.57
C ASN A 275 3.24 -0.04 10.02
N LEU A 276 3.84 -1.17 10.40
CA LEU A 276 5.19 -1.57 10.03
C LEU A 276 5.20 -3.03 9.54
N VAL A 277 5.90 -3.30 8.46
CA VAL A 277 6.14 -4.67 7.98
C VAL A 277 7.63 -4.92 7.99
N ILE A 278 8.04 -5.97 8.70
CA ILE A 278 9.45 -6.33 8.89
C ILE A 278 9.71 -7.65 8.18
N PHE A 279 10.58 -7.62 7.18
CA PHE A 279 11.02 -8.82 6.47
C PHE A 279 12.27 -9.43 7.12
N ASP A 280 12.24 -10.74 7.35
CA ASP A 280 13.34 -11.54 7.90
C ASP A 280 14.59 -11.52 7.00
N GLN A 281 14.37 -11.52 5.69
CA GLN A 281 15.41 -11.43 4.67
C GLN A 281 15.69 -10.00 4.23
N ASP A 282 16.93 -9.75 3.81
CA ASP A 282 17.31 -8.47 3.21
C ASP A 282 16.57 -8.26 1.89
N LEU A 283 16.03 -7.05 1.72
CA LEU A 283 15.26 -6.69 0.53
C LEU A 283 16.14 -5.92 -0.44
N GLU A 284 16.10 -6.27 -1.72
CA GLU A 284 16.68 -5.40 -2.75
C GLU A 284 15.94 -4.04 -2.78
N PRO A 285 16.58 -2.94 -3.21
CA PRO A 285 15.94 -1.63 -3.28
C PRO A 285 14.60 -1.64 -4.02
N GLY A 286 14.55 -2.34 -5.17
CA GLY A 286 13.34 -2.48 -5.97
C GLY A 286 12.24 -3.26 -5.27
N GLN A 287 12.60 -4.30 -4.53
CA GLN A 287 11.65 -5.11 -3.74
C GLN A 287 11.02 -4.30 -2.62
N ALA A 288 11.85 -3.62 -1.83
CA ALA A 288 11.39 -2.76 -0.75
C ALA A 288 10.46 -1.65 -1.25
N ARG A 289 10.77 -1.05 -2.41
CA ARG A 289 9.90 -0.06 -3.05
C ARG A 289 8.57 -0.66 -3.48
N ASN A 290 8.58 -1.75 -4.24
CA ASN A 290 7.34 -2.37 -4.72
C ASN A 290 6.43 -2.80 -3.57
N LEU A 291 7.01 -3.36 -2.50
CA LEU A 291 6.28 -3.72 -1.29
C LEU A 291 5.69 -2.48 -0.61
N ALA A 292 6.48 -1.43 -0.38
CA ALA A 292 6.00 -0.20 0.25
C ALA A 292 4.91 0.51 -0.59
N ASP A 293 5.05 0.50 -1.92
CA ASP A 293 4.09 1.10 -2.85
C ASP A 293 2.78 0.28 -2.87
N ARG A 294 2.85 -1.05 -2.88
CA ARG A 294 1.66 -1.93 -2.91
C ARG A 294 0.94 -2.05 -1.58
N MET A 295 1.69 -2.03 -0.47
CA MET A 295 1.12 -2.16 0.87
C MET A 295 0.70 -0.81 1.45
N GLU A 296 1.17 0.30 0.87
CA GLU A 296 1.03 1.66 1.40
C GLU A 296 1.54 1.81 2.86
N LEU A 297 2.37 0.89 3.32
CA LEU A 297 2.90 0.79 4.68
C LEU A 297 4.42 0.99 4.74
N ARG A 298 4.95 1.26 5.93
CA ARG A 298 6.40 1.28 6.13
C ARG A 298 6.89 -0.16 6.06
N VAL A 299 7.76 -0.45 5.10
CA VAL A 299 8.40 -1.76 4.95
C VAL A 299 9.89 -1.61 5.25
N ILE A 300 10.39 -2.45 6.15
CA ILE A 300 11.82 -2.56 6.47
C ILE A 300 12.27 -4.02 6.41
N ASP A 301 13.57 -4.23 6.28
CA ASP A 301 14.18 -5.55 6.39
C ASP A 301 14.98 -5.68 7.70
N ARG A 302 15.51 -6.88 7.94
CA ARG A 302 16.33 -7.20 9.11
C ARG A 302 17.50 -6.23 9.27
N THR A 303 18.22 -5.93 8.19
CA THR A 303 19.35 -4.99 8.24
C THR A 303 18.92 -3.60 8.72
N GLN A 304 17.83 -3.04 8.19
CA GLN A 304 17.33 -1.73 8.64
C GLN A 304 16.88 -1.76 10.10
N LEU A 305 16.23 -2.84 10.56
CA LEU A 305 15.82 -3.00 11.96
C LEU A 305 17.05 -2.98 12.90
N ILE A 306 18.10 -3.74 12.57
CA ILE A 306 19.34 -3.77 13.34
C ILE A 306 19.99 -2.38 13.40
N LEU A 307 20.03 -1.66 12.27
CA LEU A 307 20.56 -0.31 12.22
C LEU A 307 19.75 0.69 13.05
N ASP A 308 18.43 0.51 13.15
CA ASP A 308 17.56 1.34 13.99
C ASP A 308 17.81 1.05 15.48
N ILE A 309 17.99 -0.23 15.88
CA ILE A 309 18.39 -0.61 17.24
C ILE A 309 19.74 -0.01 17.62
N PHE A 310 20.74 -0.09 16.74
CA PHE A 310 22.04 0.51 17.02
C PHE A 310 21.96 2.03 17.15
N ALA A 311 21.09 2.70 16.39
CA ALA A 311 20.88 4.13 16.50
C ALA A 311 20.28 4.52 17.86
N GLN A 312 19.31 3.73 18.35
CA GLN A 312 18.72 3.93 19.68
C GLN A 312 19.75 3.72 20.81
N ARG A 313 20.68 2.77 20.64
CA ARG A 313 21.69 2.41 21.67
C ARG A 313 22.99 3.22 21.61
N ALA A 314 23.27 3.92 20.51
CA ALA A 314 24.52 4.64 20.30
C ALA A 314 24.63 5.89 21.21
N THR A 315 25.30 5.75 22.36
CA THR A 315 25.52 6.85 23.31
C THR A 315 26.80 7.64 23.04
N THR A 316 27.87 6.95 22.64
CA THR A 316 29.19 7.56 22.41
C THR A 316 29.26 8.30 21.07
N ALA A 317 30.08 9.35 20.99
CA ALA A 317 30.26 10.11 19.74
C ALA A 317 30.75 9.22 18.57
N ASP A 318 31.68 8.29 18.85
CA ASP A 318 32.16 7.34 17.84
C ASP A 318 31.07 6.37 17.41
N GLY A 319 30.32 5.79 18.35
CA GLY A 319 29.20 4.91 18.05
C GLY A 319 28.15 5.60 17.19
N LYS A 320 27.79 6.85 17.52
CA LYS A 320 26.85 7.66 16.73
C LYS A 320 27.33 7.85 15.29
N LEU A 321 28.60 8.18 15.10
CA LEU A 321 29.19 8.35 13.76
C LEU A 321 29.22 7.04 12.96
N GLN A 322 29.54 5.90 13.59
CA GLN A 322 29.55 4.60 12.93
C GLN A 322 28.15 4.19 12.48
N VAL A 323 27.15 4.37 13.35
CA VAL A 323 25.76 4.05 13.01
C VAL A 323 25.23 4.97 11.93
N GLU A 324 25.49 6.28 12.00
CA GLU A 324 25.11 7.23 10.94
C GLU A 324 25.73 6.81 9.61
N LEU A 325 27.02 6.48 9.59
CA LEU A 325 27.71 6.01 8.38
C LEU A 325 27.05 4.75 7.82
N ALA A 326 26.75 3.76 8.67
CA ALA A 326 26.11 2.53 8.25
C ALA A 326 24.71 2.77 7.67
N GLN A 327 23.89 3.61 8.32
CA GLN A 327 22.57 4.01 7.83
C GLN A 327 22.66 4.73 6.47
N LEU A 328 23.61 5.65 6.29
CA LEU A 328 23.76 6.36 5.02
C LEU A 328 24.22 5.44 3.89
N ARG A 329 25.16 4.52 4.16
CA ARG A 329 25.59 3.51 3.19
C ARG A 329 24.45 2.60 2.76
N TYR A 330 23.60 2.18 3.70
CA TYR A 330 22.45 1.33 3.41
C TYR A 330 21.34 2.09 2.66
N ARG A 331 21.07 3.34 3.02
CA ARG A 331 20.02 4.18 2.38
C ARG A 331 20.42 4.70 1.00
N MET A 332 21.70 5.00 0.77
CA MET A 332 22.22 5.56 -0.48
C MET A 332 21.71 4.87 -1.76
N PRO A 333 21.86 3.54 -1.93
CA PRO A 333 21.36 2.85 -3.13
C PRO A 333 19.83 2.89 -3.25
N ARG A 334 19.10 3.10 -2.14
CA ARG A 334 17.64 3.13 -2.07
C ARG A 334 17.03 4.52 -2.32
N LEU A 335 17.83 5.60 -2.27
CA LEU A 335 17.37 6.98 -2.50
C LEU A 335 16.90 7.22 -3.93
N ALA A 336 17.60 6.65 -4.92
CA ALA A 336 17.33 6.88 -6.35
C ALA A 336 15.91 6.46 -6.77
N GLN A 337 15.33 5.49 -6.07
CA GLN A 337 14.01 4.95 -6.41
C GLN A 337 12.86 5.67 -5.71
N ARG A 338 13.12 6.49 -4.69
CA ARG A 338 12.04 7.15 -3.92
C ARG A 338 11.47 8.40 -4.60
N ALA A 339 12.24 9.03 -5.48
CA ALA A 339 11.96 10.38 -5.98
C ALA A 339 11.48 10.47 -7.45
N ASP A 340 11.44 9.36 -8.19
CA ASP A 340 10.85 9.31 -9.55
C ASP A 340 9.36 9.70 -9.56
N LEU A 341 8.64 9.50 -8.45
CA LEU A 341 7.18 9.73 -8.40
C LEU A 341 6.79 11.14 -7.95
N SER A 342 7.61 11.81 -7.13
CA SER A 342 7.24 13.07 -6.46
C SER A 342 7.95 14.29 -7.06
N LEU A 343 9.17 14.15 -7.58
CA LEU A 343 9.99 15.28 -8.05
C LEU A 343 9.98 15.46 -9.58
N SER A 344 9.60 14.42 -10.35
CA SER A 344 9.51 14.51 -11.81
C SER A 344 8.38 15.45 -12.27
N ARG A 345 7.31 15.61 -11.48
CA ARG A 345 6.15 16.45 -11.84
C ARG A 345 6.39 17.96 -11.67
N LEU A 346 7.24 18.38 -10.73
CA LEU A 346 7.54 19.80 -10.52
C LEU A 346 8.59 20.37 -11.50
N ALA A 347 9.27 19.51 -12.27
CA ALA A 347 10.26 19.92 -13.27
C ALA A 347 9.72 19.89 -14.71
N GLY A 348 8.49 19.37 -14.92
CA GLY A 348 7.89 19.15 -16.23
C GLY A 348 6.96 20.26 -16.68
N GLY A 349 7.41 21.52 -16.62
CA GLY A 349 6.61 22.65 -17.09
C GLY A 349 7.38 23.95 -17.11
N ILE A 350 7.89 24.30 -18.30
CA ILE A 350 8.41 25.62 -18.69
C ILE A 350 9.82 25.96 -18.17
N GLY A 351 10.78 25.97 -19.11
CA GLY A 351 11.92 26.90 -19.09
C GLY A 351 13.08 26.57 -18.14
N GLY A 352 13.98 25.68 -18.55
CA GLY A 352 15.24 25.46 -17.86
C GLY A 352 16.33 24.95 -18.79
N ARG A 353 16.62 25.66 -19.89
CA ARG A 353 17.84 25.44 -20.68
C ARG A 353 19.03 25.97 -19.89
N GLY A 354 19.52 25.16 -18.96
CA GLY A 354 20.82 25.31 -18.31
C GLY A 354 21.38 23.91 -18.04
N PRO A 355 22.71 23.75 -17.85
CA PRO A 355 23.32 22.48 -17.48
C PRO A 355 22.98 22.17 -16.01
N GLY A 356 21.72 21.88 -15.74
CA GLY A 356 21.16 21.71 -14.41
C GLY A 356 21.21 20.24 -13.98
N GLU A 357 22.10 19.93 -13.05
CA GLU A 357 22.13 18.67 -12.30
C GLU A 357 20.72 18.36 -11.75
N SER A 358 20.26 17.12 -11.90
CA SER A 358 18.94 16.75 -11.37
C SER A 358 18.94 16.85 -9.84
N ARG A 359 17.83 17.30 -9.21
CA ARG A 359 17.72 17.37 -7.73
C ARG A 359 18.12 16.05 -7.05
N LEU A 360 17.77 14.92 -7.68
CA LEU A 360 18.15 13.57 -7.28
C LEU A 360 19.67 13.37 -7.25
N GLU A 361 20.37 13.85 -8.26
CA GLU A 361 21.82 13.74 -8.38
C GLU A 361 22.52 14.63 -7.36
N THR A 362 22.04 15.86 -7.17
CA THR A 362 22.51 16.76 -6.11
C THR A 362 22.32 16.14 -4.72
N ASP A 363 21.16 15.52 -4.43
CA ASP A 363 20.92 14.84 -3.16
C ASP A 363 21.87 13.64 -2.97
N ARG A 364 22.08 12.83 -4.01
CA ARG A 364 23.05 11.73 -3.96
C ARG A 364 24.46 12.23 -3.70
N ARG A 365 24.87 13.33 -4.34
CA ARG A 365 26.17 13.95 -4.14
C ARG A 365 26.35 14.40 -2.69
N ARG A 366 25.35 15.09 -2.11
CA ARG A 366 25.37 15.50 -0.70
C ARG A 366 25.52 14.32 0.26
N VAL A 367 24.79 13.22 0.01
CA VAL A 367 24.91 12.02 0.85
C VAL A 367 26.30 11.38 0.69
N ARG A 368 26.90 11.36 -0.52
CA ARG A 368 28.26 10.84 -0.74
C ARG A 368 29.31 11.70 -0.03
N GLU A 369 29.18 13.02 -0.09
CA GLU A 369 30.05 13.95 0.61
C GLU A 369 29.96 13.78 2.13
N ARG A 370 28.75 13.55 2.66
CA ARG A 370 28.53 13.23 4.07
C ARG A 370 29.20 11.92 4.46
N ILE A 371 29.04 10.85 3.68
CA ILE A 371 29.72 9.57 3.88
C ILE A 371 31.24 9.78 3.94
N ALA A 372 31.82 10.47 2.96
CA ALA A 372 33.25 10.75 2.90
C ALA A 372 33.76 11.60 4.08
N ARG A 373 32.91 12.47 4.64
CA ARG A 373 33.24 13.23 5.86
C ARG A 373 33.25 12.33 7.09
N LEU A 374 32.19 11.54 7.30
CA LEU A 374 32.06 10.62 8.42
C LEU A 374 33.21 9.60 8.46
N GLU A 375 33.62 9.09 7.30
CA GLU A 375 34.78 8.19 7.19
C GLU A 375 36.09 8.84 7.65
N ARG A 376 36.31 10.12 7.31
CA ARG A 376 37.49 10.86 7.77
C ARG A 376 37.45 11.12 9.27
N ASP A 377 36.29 11.45 9.81
CA ASP A 377 36.11 11.71 11.24
C ASP A 377 36.33 10.43 12.06
N LEU A 378 35.81 9.28 11.59
CA LEU A 378 36.07 7.98 12.19
C LEU A 378 37.55 7.59 12.15
N LYS A 379 38.25 7.84 11.03
CA LYS A 379 39.71 7.60 10.95
C LYS A 379 40.47 8.44 11.99
N ARG A 380 40.11 9.72 12.16
CA ARG A 380 40.72 10.58 13.19
C ARG A 380 40.48 10.06 14.61
N LEU A 381 39.25 9.64 14.91
CA LEU A 381 38.91 9.07 16.22
C LEU A 381 39.65 7.76 16.49
N ALA A 382 39.82 6.91 15.47
CA ALA A 382 40.60 5.69 15.57
C ALA A 382 42.08 5.98 15.93
N SER A 383 42.71 6.96 15.27
CA SER A 383 44.08 7.39 15.60
C SER A 383 44.18 7.94 17.04
N GLN A 384 43.21 8.74 17.49
CA GLN A 384 43.18 9.24 18.87
C GLN A 384 43.05 8.11 19.91
N ARG A 385 42.23 7.08 19.62
CA ARG A 385 42.11 5.89 20.48
C ARG A 385 43.41 5.10 20.56
N GLN A 386 44.11 4.93 19.44
CA GLN A 386 45.41 4.25 19.43
C GLN A 386 46.43 4.98 20.30
N GLY A 387 46.49 6.31 20.22
CA GLY A 387 47.34 7.13 21.09
C GLY A 387 46.97 7.01 22.59
N ARG A 388 45.67 6.96 22.92
CA ARG A 388 45.21 6.74 24.30
C ARG A 388 45.54 5.34 24.81
N ARG A 389 45.40 4.30 23.98
CA ARG A 389 45.79 2.91 24.32
C ARG A 389 47.29 2.81 24.59
N GLN A 390 48.14 3.40 23.74
CA GLN A 390 49.60 3.43 23.96
C GLN A 390 49.97 4.13 25.27
N ARG A 391 49.31 5.24 25.61
CA ARG A 391 49.52 5.94 26.89
C ARG A 391 49.05 5.13 28.11
N ARG A 392 47.96 4.36 28.00
CA ARG A 392 47.46 3.48 29.07
C ARG A 392 48.35 2.24 29.27
N GLY A 393 48.86 1.66 28.19
CA GLY A 393 49.86 0.59 28.24
C GLY A 393 51.15 1.01 28.94
N ARG A 394 51.59 2.27 28.72
CA ARG A 394 52.72 2.86 29.46
C ARG A 394 52.46 3.14 30.94
N ARG A 395 51.19 3.19 31.38
CA ARG A 395 50.77 3.46 32.76
C ARG A 395 50.28 2.23 33.52
N ALA A 396 50.43 1.02 32.96
CA ALA A 396 49.98 -0.25 33.55
C ALA A 396 48.52 -0.24 34.06
N VAL A 397 47.65 0.54 33.40
CA VAL A 397 46.21 0.54 33.71
C VAL A 397 45.59 -0.65 32.97
N PRO A 398 44.85 -1.55 33.65
CA PRO A 398 44.25 -2.71 32.99
C PRO A 398 43.33 -2.29 31.84
N VAL A 399 43.46 -2.99 30.72
CA VAL A 399 42.55 -2.89 29.57
C VAL A 399 41.87 -4.24 29.47
N LEU A 400 40.56 -4.27 29.77
CA LEU A 400 39.71 -5.45 29.61
C LEU A 400 39.32 -5.65 28.15
#